data_AF-A0A7J3XCZ2-F1
#
_entry.id   AF-A0A7J3XCZ2-F1
#
_cell.length_a   1.000
_cell.length_b   1.000
_cell.length_c   1.000
_cell.angle_alpha   90.00
_cell.angle_beta   90.00
_cell.angle_gamma   90.00
#
_symmetry.space_group_name_H-M   'P 1'
#
loop_
_entity.id
_entity.type
_entity.pdbx_description
1 polymer ?
#
loop_
_entity_poly.entity_id
_entity_poly.type
_entity_poly.pdbx_seq_one_letter_code
_entity_poly.pdbx_strand_id
1 'polypeptide(L)'
;MPRKSSKQKPSEGGEGKALAKVAAEPSEGGGRTASRRKTSRRGVDLESWVERNIDEVVLRSGLDYLGLSRDRWLEVLRDILEELYGSTTSYKSAEDVAKRLVRNSDRVFPVVASRLAYVIEKPTVDQLEFIVSNVGDAVLDLAPKLYRWAVEVSREDLLGTLRYKWASTWSKLRTPILPVRCPRCGFNSVMPDLSCAVCGALVSEKELKSSVDLSRRLEELARSITCSELEGLLRYDYVLVNDLEVKPPSANRLAVDVEIYLGREERNLLRRVYEERCRHAAAE
;
A
#
# COMPACT_ATOMS: atom_id res chain seq x y z
N MET A 1 16.50 -16.81 52.36
CA MET A 1 15.48 -16.90 53.43
C MET A 1 14.34 -15.94 53.11
N PRO A 2 13.06 -16.24 53.39
CA PRO A 2 12.32 -17.52 53.33
C PRO A 2 11.00 -17.39 52.48
N ARG A 3 10.62 -18.38 51.64
CA ARG A 3 9.59 -19.48 51.80
C ARG A 3 8.11 -19.01 51.67
N LYS A 4 7.13 -19.73 51.08
CA LYS A 4 6.85 -21.17 50.77
C LYS A 4 5.62 -21.21 49.82
N SER A 5 5.54 -22.07 48.77
CA SER A 5 4.87 -23.41 48.67
C SER A 5 3.36 -23.40 48.94
N SER A 6 2.43 -24.13 48.29
CA SER A 6 2.41 -25.39 47.51
C SER A 6 1.12 -25.43 46.61
N LYS A 7 1.12 -25.93 45.36
CA LYS A 7 0.88 -27.34 44.92
C LYS A 7 -0.30 -28.06 45.61
N GLN A 8 -1.39 -28.37 44.87
CA GLN A 8 -1.76 -29.73 44.40
C GLN A 8 -3.15 -29.82 43.71
N LYS A 9 -3.15 -30.28 42.44
CA LYS A 9 -4.16 -31.15 41.76
C LYS A 9 -4.10 -32.58 42.37
N PRO A 10 -4.83 -33.65 41.93
CA PRO A 10 -5.74 -33.88 40.77
C PRO A 10 -7.07 -34.60 41.16
N SER A 11 -8.14 -34.63 40.35
CA SER A 11 -8.50 -35.48 39.18
C SER A 11 -8.51 -37.00 39.36
N GLU A 12 -9.68 -37.61 39.17
CA GLU A 12 -10.00 -38.93 38.56
C GLU A 12 -11.52 -39.11 38.80
N GLY A 13 -12.40 -39.56 37.89
CA GLY A 13 -12.29 -40.42 36.72
C GLY A 13 -13.38 -41.50 36.86
N GLY A 14 -14.14 -41.80 35.80
CA GLY A 14 -14.83 -43.09 35.71
C GLY A 14 -16.34 -43.10 35.44
N GLU A 15 -16.66 -43.19 34.14
CA GLU A 15 -17.55 -44.19 33.51
C GLU A 15 -19.05 -44.32 33.89
N GLY A 16 -19.85 -44.60 32.86
CA GLY A 16 -21.31 -44.60 32.89
C GLY A 16 -21.96 -45.99 32.77
N LYS A 17 -23.30 -45.96 32.70
CA LYS A 17 -24.32 -46.95 32.21
C LYS A 17 -25.57 -46.80 33.10
N ALA A 18 -26.70 -46.31 32.61
CA ALA A 18 -27.74 -46.96 31.77
C ALA A 18 -28.86 -47.63 32.60
N LEU A 19 -30.12 -47.33 32.18
CA LEU A 19 -31.42 -48.00 32.48
C LEU A 19 -32.04 -47.71 33.88
N ALA A 20 -33.35 -47.60 34.10
CA ALA A 20 -34.57 -47.46 33.30
C ALA A 20 -35.77 -47.24 34.27
N LYS A 21 -36.81 -46.52 33.80
CA LYS A 21 -38.27 -46.60 34.11
C LYS A 21 -38.76 -46.76 35.55
N VAL A 22 -39.65 -45.84 36.01
CA VAL A 22 -41.04 -46.15 36.42
C VAL A 22 -41.93 -44.92 36.13
N ALA A 23 -43.14 -45.19 35.63
CA ALA A 23 -44.17 -44.25 35.20
C ALA A 23 -45.17 -43.86 36.30
N ALA A 24 -45.81 -42.69 36.18
CA ALA A 24 -47.23 -42.46 36.50
C ALA A 24 -47.68 -41.10 35.93
N GLU A 25 -48.71 -41.12 35.08
CA GLU A 25 -49.45 -39.97 34.55
C GLU A 25 -50.46 -39.40 35.59
N PRO A 26 -51.42 -38.53 35.24
CA PRO A 26 -51.28 -37.10 34.96
C PRO A 26 -52.20 -36.26 35.88
N SER A 27 -51.98 -34.94 35.98
CA SER A 27 -53.07 -34.04 36.36
C SER A 27 -53.03 -32.75 35.56
N GLU A 28 -54.08 -32.58 34.76
CA GLU A 28 -54.45 -31.35 34.09
C GLU A 28 -54.84 -30.29 35.13
N GLY A 29 -54.29 -29.10 35.00
CA GLY A 29 -54.67 -27.93 35.78
C GLY A 29 -54.08 -26.69 35.12
N GLY A 30 -54.90 -26.01 34.32
CA GLY A 30 -54.47 -25.05 33.33
C GLY A 30 -53.96 -23.70 33.86
N GLY A 31 -53.36 -22.97 32.91
CA GLY A 31 -53.53 -21.52 32.81
C GLY A 31 -52.52 -20.65 33.55
N ARG A 32 -51.39 -20.39 32.89
CA ARG A 32 -50.91 -19.04 32.51
C ARG A 32 -49.50 -19.16 31.94
N THR A 33 -49.38 -19.63 30.70
CA THR A 33 -48.21 -19.33 29.88
C THR A 33 -48.19 -17.82 29.67
N ALA A 34 -47.34 -17.15 30.45
CA ALA A 34 -46.93 -15.79 30.15
C ALA A 34 -46.36 -15.80 28.73
N SER A 35 -47.16 -15.33 27.78
CA SER A 35 -46.70 -15.00 26.44
C SER A 35 -45.59 -13.98 26.61
N ARG A 36 -44.33 -14.48 26.60
CA ARG A 36 -43.17 -13.65 26.34
C ARG A 36 -43.43 -13.06 24.96
N ARG A 37 -43.98 -11.84 24.94
CA ARG A 37 -43.92 -10.96 23.78
C ARG A 37 -42.47 -11.00 23.35
N LYS A 38 -42.22 -11.72 22.26
CA LYS A 38 -40.96 -11.67 21.54
C LYS A 38 -40.93 -10.25 21.00
N THR A 39 -40.40 -9.32 21.79
CA THR A 39 -40.06 -7.97 21.34
C THR A 39 -39.14 -8.22 20.16
N SER A 40 -39.71 -8.11 18.96
CA SER A 40 -38.95 -7.91 17.74
C SER A 40 -37.96 -6.80 18.08
N ARG A 41 -36.69 -7.16 18.29
CA ARG A 41 -35.62 -6.19 18.46
C ARG A 41 -35.66 -5.37 17.18
N ARG A 42 -36.24 -4.17 17.23
CA ARG A 42 -36.15 -3.21 16.15
C ARG A 42 -34.67 -2.92 16.01
N GLY A 43 -34.05 -3.54 15.01
CA GLY A 43 -32.69 -3.19 14.62
C GLY A 43 -32.67 -1.70 14.26
N VAL A 44 -31.55 -1.05 14.55
CA VAL A 44 -31.33 0.31 14.07
C VAL A 44 -31.20 0.26 12.55
N ASP A 45 -31.98 1.07 11.86
CA ASP A 45 -31.79 1.36 10.44
C ASP A 45 -30.52 2.20 10.28
N LEU A 46 -29.45 1.56 9.79
CA LEU A 46 -28.13 2.16 9.67
C LEU A 46 -28.08 3.22 8.58
N GLU A 47 -28.79 3.02 7.48
CA GLU A 47 -28.79 3.94 6.35
C GLU A 47 -29.34 5.30 6.78
N SER A 48 -30.55 5.28 7.35
CA SER A 48 -31.16 6.49 7.91
C SER A 48 -30.38 7.06 9.10
N TRP A 49 -29.67 6.22 9.87
CA TRP A 49 -28.84 6.69 10.97
C TRP A 49 -27.63 7.47 10.44
N VAL A 50 -26.91 6.93 9.46
CA VAL A 50 -25.77 7.58 8.82
C VAL A 50 -26.21 8.91 8.23
N GLU A 51 -27.31 8.91 7.47
CA GLU A 51 -27.84 10.14 6.89
C GLU A 51 -28.10 11.18 7.96
N ARG A 52 -28.83 10.87 9.03
CA ARG A 52 -29.09 11.87 10.08
C ARG A 52 -27.85 12.37 10.82
N ASN A 53 -26.80 11.55 10.96
CA ASN A 53 -25.68 11.83 11.86
C ASN A 53 -24.36 12.19 11.14
N ILE A 54 -24.31 12.18 9.81
CA ILE A 54 -23.07 12.37 9.04
C ILE A 54 -22.33 13.67 9.40
N ASP A 55 -23.04 14.80 9.49
CA ASP A 55 -22.43 16.10 9.79
C ASP A 55 -21.80 16.13 11.19
N GLU A 56 -22.47 15.53 12.18
CA GLU A 56 -21.93 15.45 13.54
C GLU A 56 -20.72 14.52 13.60
N VAL A 57 -20.74 13.39 12.88
CA VAL A 57 -19.60 12.47 12.82
C VAL A 57 -18.39 13.15 12.16
N VAL A 58 -18.61 13.87 11.05
CA VAL A 58 -17.56 14.61 10.33
C VAL A 58 -16.93 15.67 11.22
N LEU A 59 -17.76 16.50 11.88
CA LEU A 59 -17.30 17.53 12.80
C LEU A 59 -16.48 16.94 13.97
N ARG A 60 -17.00 15.89 14.62
CA ARG A 60 -16.32 15.29 15.78
C ARG A 60 -15.10 14.45 15.45
N SER A 61 -14.99 13.99 14.21
CA SER A 61 -13.79 13.30 13.72
C SER A 61 -12.71 14.24 13.22
N GLY A 62 -13.01 15.54 13.10
CA GLY A 62 -12.09 16.55 12.57
C GLY A 62 -11.85 16.41 11.07
N LEU A 63 -12.83 15.88 10.32
CA LEU A 63 -12.78 15.79 8.86
C LEU A 63 -13.46 16.99 8.19
N ASP A 64 -14.15 17.83 8.94
CA ASP A 64 -14.91 19.00 8.47
C ASP A 64 -14.05 20.02 7.71
N TYR A 65 -12.78 20.16 8.06
CA TYR A 65 -11.84 21.05 7.36
C TYR A 65 -11.67 20.70 5.88
N LEU A 66 -11.97 19.46 5.47
CA LEU A 66 -11.95 19.04 4.07
C LEU A 66 -13.06 19.71 3.24
N GLY A 67 -14.03 20.36 3.88
CA GLY A 67 -14.98 21.27 3.23
C GLY A 67 -15.90 20.59 2.21
N LEU A 68 -16.13 19.28 2.34
CA LEU A 68 -17.02 18.55 1.42
C LEU A 68 -18.49 18.83 1.73
N SER A 69 -19.33 18.77 0.70
CA SER A 69 -20.77 18.77 0.89
C SER A 69 -21.23 17.49 1.58
N ARG A 70 -22.38 17.57 2.23
CA ARG A 70 -23.03 16.44 2.90
C ARG A 70 -23.19 15.22 1.99
N ASP A 71 -23.61 15.42 0.74
CA ASP A 71 -23.79 14.34 -0.22
C ASP A 71 -22.47 13.62 -0.53
N ARG A 72 -21.37 14.38 -0.64
CA ARG A 72 -20.02 13.82 -0.83
C ARG A 72 -19.54 13.07 0.40
N TRP A 73 -19.86 13.55 1.60
CA TRP A 73 -19.57 12.80 2.83
C TRP A 73 -20.31 11.48 2.89
N LEU A 74 -21.58 11.44 2.48
CA LEU A 74 -22.34 10.21 2.40
C LEU A 74 -21.73 9.24 1.39
N GLU A 75 -21.33 9.72 0.20
CA GLU A 75 -20.67 8.90 -0.82
C GLU A 75 -19.37 8.28 -0.30
N VAL A 76 -18.57 9.04 0.46
CA VAL A 76 -17.25 8.59 0.93
C VAL A 76 -17.36 7.69 2.18
N LEU A 77 -18.20 8.07 3.15
CA LEU A 77 -18.17 7.51 4.50
C LEU A 77 -19.28 6.49 4.79
N ARG A 78 -20.35 6.38 3.99
CA ARG A 78 -21.53 5.57 4.36
C ARG A 78 -21.17 4.15 4.83
N ASP A 79 -20.57 3.34 3.97
CA ASP A 79 -20.23 1.95 4.31
C ASP A 79 -19.25 1.87 5.50
N ILE A 80 -18.32 2.83 5.59
CA ILE A 80 -17.34 2.90 6.68
C ILE A 80 -18.06 3.13 8.01
N LEU A 81 -19.03 4.04 8.04
CA LEU A 81 -19.80 4.34 9.25
C LEU A 81 -20.72 3.19 9.64
N GLU A 82 -21.32 2.49 8.67
CA GLU A 82 -22.10 1.27 8.92
C GLU A 82 -21.23 0.17 9.56
N GLU A 83 -20.01 -0.04 9.03
CA GLU A 83 -19.06 -0.99 9.59
C GLU A 83 -18.61 -0.61 11.01
N LEU A 84 -18.28 0.67 11.23
CA LEU A 84 -17.86 1.18 12.54
C LEU A 84 -19.01 1.17 13.57
N TYR A 85 -20.25 1.31 13.08
CA TYR A 85 -21.44 1.13 13.89
C TYR A 85 -21.52 -0.31 14.41
N GLY A 86 -21.17 -1.32 13.63
CA GLY A 86 -21.15 -2.72 14.09
C GLY A 86 -22.54 -3.22 14.54
N SER A 87 -22.65 -3.79 15.75
CA SER A 87 -23.93 -4.39 16.19
C SER A 87 -25.08 -3.38 16.28
N THR A 88 -26.19 -3.71 15.60
CA THR A 88 -27.47 -2.97 15.63
C THR A 88 -28.33 -3.27 16.85
N THR A 89 -27.86 -4.11 17.78
CA THR A 89 -28.61 -4.47 19.00
C THR A 89 -28.64 -3.36 20.04
N SER A 90 -27.74 -2.38 19.95
CA SER A 90 -27.62 -1.25 20.87
C SER A 90 -27.38 0.03 20.06
N TYR A 91 -28.12 1.08 20.37
CA TYR A 91 -27.93 2.38 19.75
C TYR A 91 -26.54 2.94 20.09
N LYS A 92 -25.89 3.56 19.10
CA LYS A 92 -24.61 4.27 19.25
C LYS A 92 -24.78 5.73 18.88
N SER A 93 -24.18 6.60 19.70
CA SER A 93 -24.16 8.03 19.42
C SER A 93 -23.23 8.35 18.25
N ALA A 94 -23.46 9.49 17.59
CA ALA A 94 -22.55 10.01 16.57
C ALA A 94 -21.12 10.20 17.14
N GLU A 95 -21.01 10.65 18.38
CA GLU A 95 -19.74 10.80 19.09
C GLU A 95 -19.00 9.47 19.26
N ASP A 96 -19.70 8.39 19.64
CA ASP A 96 -19.08 7.07 19.78
C ASP A 96 -18.54 6.54 18.45
N VAL A 97 -19.27 6.76 17.36
CA VAL A 97 -18.85 6.35 16.01
C VAL A 97 -17.69 7.22 15.53
N ALA A 98 -17.72 8.53 15.76
CA ALA A 98 -16.61 9.44 15.43
C ALA A 98 -15.32 9.06 16.19
N LYS A 99 -15.41 8.75 17.49
CA LYS A 99 -14.27 8.25 18.27
C LYS A 99 -13.70 6.94 17.70
N ARG A 100 -14.57 6.04 17.23
CA ARG A 100 -14.14 4.79 16.57
C ARG A 100 -13.47 5.07 15.23
N LEU A 101 -13.98 6.02 14.45
CA LEU A 101 -13.39 6.44 13.19
C LEU A 101 -11.95 6.91 13.40
N VAL A 102 -11.75 7.86 14.33
CA VAL A 102 -10.42 8.39 14.67
C VAL A 102 -9.51 7.30 15.25
N ARG A 103 -10.00 6.46 16.16
CA ARG A 103 -9.18 5.38 16.74
C ARG A 103 -8.70 4.36 15.70
N ASN A 104 -9.41 4.22 14.59
CA ASN A 104 -9.04 3.32 13.50
C ASN A 104 -8.48 4.09 12.28
N SER A 105 -8.02 5.33 12.45
CA SER A 105 -7.54 6.21 11.38
C SER A 105 -6.52 5.52 10.48
N ASP A 106 -5.58 4.76 11.05
CA ASP A 106 -4.52 4.08 10.28
C ASP A 106 -5.06 3.10 9.23
N ARG A 107 -6.26 2.56 9.45
CA ARG A 107 -6.93 1.64 8.52
C ARG A 107 -7.99 2.35 7.69
N VAL A 108 -8.70 3.30 8.29
CA VAL A 108 -9.84 3.94 7.66
C VAL A 108 -9.43 5.09 6.75
N PHE A 109 -8.49 5.94 7.17
CA PHE A 109 -8.10 7.12 6.39
C PHE A 109 -7.50 6.76 5.03
N PRO A 110 -6.77 5.65 4.84
CA PRO A 110 -6.40 5.20 3.49
C PRO A 110 -7.59 4.90 2.58
N VAL A 111 -8.65 4.30 3.12
CA VAL A 111 -9.88 4.05 2.35
C VAL A 111 -10.57 5.37 2.03
N VAL A 112 -10.69 6.28 2.99
CA VAL A 112 -11.27 7.62 2.81
C VAL A 112 -10.47 8.40 1.76
N ALA A 113 -9.15 8.48 1.88
CA ALA A 113 -8.27 9.18 0.95
C ALA A 113 -8.36 8.63 -0.48
N SER A 114 -8.39 7.31 -0.64
CA SER A 114 -8.57 6.66 -1.93
C SER A 114 -9.93 7.02 -2.54
N ARG A 115 -11.02 6.92 -1.78
CA ARG A 115 -12.37 7.32 -2.23
C ARG A 115 -12.43 8.78 -2.62
N LEU A 116 -11.86 9.68 -1.81
CA LEU A 116 -11.77 11.11 -2.14
C LEU A 116 -11.01 11.34 -3.45
N ALA A 117 -9.92 10.62 -3.67
CA ALA A 117 -9.17 10.72 -4.91
C ALA A 117 -9.97 10.27 -6.14
N TYR A 118 -10.98 9.41 -6.01
CA TYR A 118 -11.88 9.04 -7.11
C TYR A 118 -13.03 10.04 -7.30
N VAL A 119 -13.61 10.51 -6.21
CA VAL A 119 -14.82 11.34 -6.20
C VAL A 119 -14.52 12.81 -6.54
N ILE A 120 -13.33 13.30 -6.16
CA ILE A 120 -12.90 14.68 -6.40
C ILE A 120 -12.23 14.78 -7.77
N GLU A 121 -12.61 15.82 -8.52
CA GLU A 121 -11.97 16.18 -9.79
C GLU A 121 -10.82 17.17 -9.59
N LYS A 122 -11.03 18.19 -8.75
CA LYS A 122 -10.05 19.23 -8.42
C LYS A 122 -10.01 19.43 -6.90
N PRO A 123 -8.96 18.94 -6.22
CA PRO A 123 -8.87 19.05 -4.77
C PRO A 123 -8.51 20.47 -4.34
N THR A 124 -9.02 20.88 -3.18
CA THR A 124 -8.43 21.99 -2.44
C THR A 124 -7.05 21.59 -1.90
N VAL A 125 -6.29 22.57 -1.39
CA VAL A 125 -4.99 22.33 -0.77
C VAL A 125 -5.10 21.32 0.38
N ASP A 126 -6.07 21.51 1.27
CA ASP A 126 -6.30 20.66 2.43
C ASP A 126 -6.73 19.24 2.04
N GLN A 127 -7.58 19.11 1.02
CA GLN A 127 -7.99 17.82 0.47
C GLN A 127 -6.81 17.06 -0.13
N LEU A 128 -5.98 17.74 -0.92
CA LEU A 128 -4.80 17.13 -1.52
C LEU A 128 -3.81 16.66 -0.46
N GLU A 129 -3.55 17.49 0.55
CA GLU A 129 -2.65 17.15 1.65
C GLU A 129 -3.14 15.94 2.44
N PHE A 130 -4.44 15.89 2.76
CA PHE A 130 -5.06 14.73 3.40
C PHE A 130 -4.92 13.47 2.54
N ILE A 131 -5.23 13.56 1.23
CA ILE A 131 -5.16 12.42 0.32
C ILE A 131 -3.72 11.91 0.22
N VAL A 132 -2.75 12.78 -0.06
CA VAL A 132 -1.34 12.39 -0.19
C VAL A 132 -0.82 11.74 1.09
N SER A 133 -1.17 12.31 2.25
CA SER A 133 -0.71 11.81 3.54
C SER A 133 -1.29 10.43 3.88
N ASN A 134 -2.50 10.13 3.40
CA ASN A 134 -3.25 8.95 3.81
C ASN A 134 -3.46 7.89 2.72
N VAL A 135 -3.20 8.15 1.43
CA VAL A 135 -3.55 7.28 0.27
C VAL A 135 -3.20 5.79 0.41
N GLY A 136 -2.22 5.45 1.25
CA GLY A 136 -1.86 4.06 1.55
C GLY A 136 -1.41 3.31 0.29
N ASP A 137 -1.83 2.05 0.19
CA ASP A 137 -1.41 1.16 -0.91
C ASP A 137 -2.00 1.57 -2.28
N ALA A 138 -3.09 2.34 -2.30
CA ALA A 138 -3.70 2.85 -3.54
C ALA A 138 -2.81 3.87 -4.29
N VAL A 139 -1.68 4.28 -3.69
CA VAL A 139 -0.72 5.19 -4.32
C VAL A 139 -0.21 4.65 -5.65
N LEU A 140 -0.11 3.33 -5.82
CA LEU A 140 0.40 2.74 -7.08
C LEU A 140 -0.52 3.00 -8.28
N ASP A 141 -1.83 3.14 -8.04
CA ASP A 141 -2.80 3.43 -9.10
C ASP A 141 -3.07 4.93 -9.21
N LEU A 142 -3.01 5.65 -8.08
CA LEU A 142 -3.39 7.06 -7.99
C LEU A 142 -2.24 8.04 -8.22
N ALA A 143 -0.96 7.61 -8.13
CA ALA A 143 0.18 8.52 -8.26
C ALA A 143 0.16 9.41 -9.51
N PRO A 144 -0.26 8.96 -10.71
CA PRO A 144 -0.32 9.85 -11.88
C PRO A 144 -1.31 11.00 -11.69
N LYS A 145 -2.46 10.72 -11.07
CA LYS A 145 -3.48 11.72 -10.74
C LYS A 145 -2.98 12.66 -9.64
N LEU A 146 -2.41 12.11 -8.57
CA LEU A 146 -1.91 12.91 -7.44
C LEU A 146 -0.70 13.79 -7.81
N TYR A 147 0.19 13.31 -8.68
CA TYR A 147 1.29 14.10 -9.22
C TYR A 147 0.77 15.33 -9.98
N ARG A 148 -0.19 15.13 -10.90
CA ARG A 148 -0.80 16.23 -11.65
C ARG A 148 -1.44 17.26 -10.72
N TRP A 149 -2.24 16.81 -9.75
CA TRP A 149 -2.84 17.71 -8.76
C TRP A 149 -1.82 18.49 -7.95
N ALA A 150 -0.73 17.87 -7.51
CA ALA A 150 0.32 18.54 -6.76
C ALA A 150 1.00 19.65 -7.57
N VAL A 151 1.24 19.41 -8.86
CA VAL A 151 1.81 20.42 -9.77
C VAL A 151 0.79 21.53 -10.06
N GLU A 152 -0.45 21.18 -10.39
CA GLU A 152 -1.52 22.15 -10.71
C GLU A 152 -1.85 23.08 -9.54
N VAL A 153 -1.83 22.56 -8.31
CA VAL A 153 -2.12 23.33 -7.08
C VAL A 153 -0.83 23.96 -6.49
N SER A 154 0.32 23.82 -7.18
CA SER A 154 1.61 24.37 -6.74
C SER A 154 2.05 23.90 -5.33
N ARG A 155 1.71 22.66 -4.97
CA ARG A 155 2.10 21.97 -3.72
C ARG A 155 3.13 20.89 -4.00
N GLU A 156 4.22 21.27 -4.65
CA GLU A 156 5.32 20.36 -5.00
C GLU A 156 6.03 19.77 -3.77
N ASP A 157 5.90 20.42 -2.61
CA ASP A 157 6.37 19.91 -1.33
C ASP A 157 5.78 18.52 -1.00
N LEU A 158 4.56 18.23 -1.45
CA LEU A 158 3.89 16.94 -1.28
C LEU A 158 4.50 15.82 -2.13
N LEU A 159 5.28 16.15 -3.17
CA LEU A 159 5.90 15.17 -4.06
C LEU A 159 6.97 14.34 -3.34
N GLY A 160 7.61 14.87 -2.31
CA GLY A 160 8.54 14.09 -1.47
C GLY A 160 7.82 12.91 -0.80
N THR A 161 6.70 13.20 -0.15
CA THR A 161 5.85 12.20 0.51
C THR A 161 5.28 11.19 -0.46
N LEU A 162 4.79 11.64 -1.63
CA LEU A 162 4.28 10.75 -2.66
C LEU A 162 5.36 9.80 -3.21
N ARG A 163 6.58 10.30 -3.47
CA ARG A 163 7.69 9.46 -3.95
C ARG A 163 8.06 8.39 -2.94
N TYR A 164 8.11 8.75 -1.67
CA TYR A 164 8.39 7.79 -0.60
C TYR A 164 7.30 6.71 -0.51
N LYS A 165 6.02 7.11 -0.48
CA LYS A 165 4.90 6.17 -0.43
C LYS A 165 4.86 5.27 -1.65
N TRP A 166 5.06 5.81 -2.85
CA TRP A 166 5.17 5.05 -4.09
C TRP A 166 6.25 3.96 -3.99
N ALA A 167 7.48 4.35 -3.64
CA ALA A 167 8.60 3.42 -3.56
C ALA A 167 8.35 2.35 -2.48
N SER A 168 7.87 2.75 -1.30
CA SER A 168 7.57 1.83 -0.20
C SER A 168 6.48 0.83 -0.57
N THR A 169 5.37 1.29 -1.16
CA THR A 169 4.28 0.41 -1.59
C THR A 169 4.71 -0.49 -2.76
N TRP A 170 5.52 0.00 -3.68
CA TRP A 170 6.10 -0.83 -4.75
C TRP A 170 6.89 -1.99 -4.17
N SER A 171 7.85 -1.71 -3.27
CA SER A 171 8.67 -2.74 -2.64
C SER A 171 7.85 -3.74 -1.82
N LYS A 172 6.75 -3.28 -1.20
CA LYS A 172 5.84 -4.13 -0.43
C LYS A 172 5.01 -5.08 -1.30
N LEU A 173 4.50 -4.61 -2.44
CA LEU A 173 3.48 -5.33 -3.22
C LEU A 173 4.00 -5.96 -4.52
N ARG A 174 5.15 -5.52 -5.04
CA ARG A 174 5.69 -5.95 -6.33
C ARG A 174 7.03 -6.65 -6.10
N THR A 175 8.12 -5.93 -6.30
CA THR A 175 9.50 -6.43 -6.17
C THR A 175 10.28 -5.44 -5.32
N PRO A 176 11.25 -5.90 -4.50
CA PRO A 176 12.11 -5.00 -3.74
C PRO A 176 12.93 -4.07 -4.65
N ILE A 177 13.15 -4.44 -5.92
CA ILE A 177 13.91 -3.65 -6.89
C ILE A 177 12.99 -2.63 -7.57
N LEU A 178 13.33 -1.36 -7.42
CA LEU A 178 12.58 -0.26 -7.98
C LEU A 178 12.90 -0.03 -9.47
N PRO A 179 11.93 0.48 -10.25
CA PRO A 179 12.21 1.02 -11.58
C PRO A 179 13.17 2.21 -11.50
N VAL A 180 13.83 2.52 -12.62
CA VAL A 180 14.74 3.66 -12.70
C VAL A 180 14.00 4.96 -12.36
N ARG A 181 14.70 5.86 -11.66
CA ARG A 181 14.17 7.18 -11.33
C ARG A 181 13.96 8.02 -12.59
N CYS A 182 12.76 8.57 -12.75
CA CYS A 182 12.42 9.49 -13.82
C CYS A 182 13.14 10.82 -13.62
N PRO A 183 13.90 11.33 -14.62
CA PRO A 183 14.59 12.61 -14.51
C PRO A 183 13.65 13.82 -14.47
N ARG A 184 12.36 13.65 -14.83
CA ARG A 184 11.38 14.74 -14.87
C ARG A 184 10.59 14.89 -13.57
N CYS A 185 10.01 13.80 -13.06
CA CYS A 185 9.20 13.86 -11.83
C CYS A 185 9.91 13.31 -10.58
N GLY A 186 11.05 12.64 -10.74
CA GLY A 186 11.83 12.08 -9.63
C GLY A 186 11.25 10.82 -9.00
N PHE A 187 10.17 10.24 -9.53
CA PHE A 187 9.64 8.95 -9.09
C PHE A 187 10.45 7.80 -9.68
N ASN A 188 10.60 6.71 -8.93
CA ASN A 188 11.11 5.43 -9.41
C ASN A 188 10.03 4.72 -10.23
N SER A 189 9.89 5.14 -11.48
CA SER A 189 8.73 4.79 -12.30
C SER A 189 8.99 4.77 -13.80
N VAL A 190 10.25 4.84 -14.25
CA VAL A 190 10.57 4.62 -15.68
C VAL A 190 10.46 3.13 -15.97
N MET A 191 9.57 2.79 -16.88
CA MET A 191 9.29 1.42 -17.31
C MET A 191 10.22 1.01 -18.47
N PRO A 192 10.29 -0.30 -18.83
CA PRO A 192 11.18 -0.78 -19.90
C PRO A 192 10.95 -0.14 -21.28
N ASP A 193 9.76 0.40 -21.53
CA ASP A 193 9.41 1.13 -22.75
C ASP A 193 9.84 2.62 -22.71
N LEU A 194 10.65 3.00 -21.72
CA LEU A 194 11.12 4.36 -21.44
C LEU A 194 10.01 5.37 -21.07
N SER A 195 8.79 4.90 -20.85
CA SER A 195 7.70 5.73 -20.35
C SER A 195 7.74 5.83 -18.82
N CYS A 196 7.38 6.99 -18.28
CA CYS A 196 7.22 7.17 -16.85
C CYS A 196 5.78 6.85 -16.44
N ALA A 197 5.59 5.83 -15.60
CA ALA A 197 4.27 5.42 -15.12
C ALA A 197 3.54 6.49 -14.30
N VAL A 198 4.26 7.49 -13.74
CA VAL A 198 3.68 8.56 -12.92
C VAL A 198 3.39 9.83 -13.71
N CYS A 199 4.39 10.45 -14.35
CA CYS A 199 4.18 11.71 -15.07
C CYS A 199 3.83 11.52 -16.56
N GLY A 200 3.84 10.29 -17.08
CA GLY A 200 3.55 9.99 -18.48
C GLY A 200 4.62 10.44 -19.48
N ALA A 201 5.75 10.99 -19.01
CA ALA A 201 6.82 11.42 -19.90
C ALA A 201 7.51 10.23 -20.58
N LEU A 202 7.76 10.36 -21.88
CA LEU A 202 8.72 9.52 -22.60
C LEU A 202 10.13 10.07 -22.36
N VAL A 203 10.99 9.26 -21.74
CA VAL A 203 12.37 9.60 -21.41
C VAL A 203 13.28 9.12 -22.53
N SER A 204 14.10 9.98 -23.10
CA SER A 204 15.09 9.52 -24.08
C SER A 204 16.19 8.70 -23.42
N GLU A 205 16.79 7.75 -24.14
CA GLU A 205 17.94 7.01 -23.62
C GLU A 205 19.07 7.95 -23.16
N LYS A 206 19.30 9.06 -23.88
CA LYS A 206 20.31 10.06 -23.51
C LYS A 206 20.01 10.68 -22.14
N GLU A 207 18.76 11.12 -21.90
CA GLU A 207 18.34 11.66 -20.60
C GLU A 207 18.49 10.60 -19.51
N LEU A 208 18.10 9.36 -19.78
CA LEU A 208 18.17 8.27 -18.81
C LEU A 208 19.63 7.97 -18.42
N LYS A 209 20.52 7.81 -19.40
CA LYS A 209 21.96 7.58 -19.20
C LYS A 209 22.60 8.62 -18.30
N SER A 210 22.29 9.90 -18.55
CA SER A 210 22.78 11.00 -17.72
C SER A 210 22.22 10.94 -16.29
N SER A 211 20.92 10.63 -16.14
CA SER A 211 20.27 10.59 -14.83
C SER A 211 20.73 9.45 -13.93
N VAL A 212 21.12 8.30 -14.50
CA VAL A 212 21.62 7.13 -13.75
C VAL A 212 23.13 7.13 -13.56
N ASP A 213 23.82 8.09 -14.18
CA ASP A 213 25.28 8.12 -14.26
C ASP A 213 25.83 6.81 -14.83
N LEU A 214 25.36 6.46 -16.04
CA LEU A 214 25.64 5.16 -16.67
C LEU A 214 27.14 4.90 -16.77
N SER A 215 27.94 5.91 -17.15
CA SER A 215 29.39 5.75 -17.35
C SER A 215 30.07 5.22 -16.09
N ARG A 216 29.78 5.80 -14.92
CA ARG A 216 30.37 5.35 -13.65
C ARG A 216 29.89 3.95 -13.28
N ARG A 217 28.57 3.70 -13.33
CA ARG A 217 28.01 2.39 -12.99
C ARG A 217 28.48 1.27 -13.92
N LEU A 218 28.67 1.60 -15.21
CA LEU A 218 29.18 0.67 -16.21
C LEU A 218 30.66 0.34 -15.96
N GLU A 219 31.46 1.32 -15.53
CA GLU A 219 32.84 1.08 -15.12
C GLU A 219 32.91 0.18 -13.88
N GLU A 220 32.07 0.45 -12.87
CA GLU A 220 31.96 -0.39 -11.67
C GLU A 220 31.57 -1.84 -12.02
N LEU A 221 30.60 -2.03 -12.91
CA LEU A 221 30.24 -3.35 -13.42
C LEU A 221 31.43 -4.00 -14.14
N ALA A 222 32.08 -3.28 -15.06
CA ALA A 222 33.19 -3.82 -15.84
C ALA A 222 34.39 -4.21 -14.97
N ARG A 223 34.56 -3.58 -13.80
CA ARG A 223 35.60 -3.90 -12.81
C ARG A 223 35.20 -5.05 -11.87
N SER A 224 33.91 -5.29 -11.66
CA SER A 224 33.42 -6.33 -10.73
C SER A 224 33.25 -7.70 -11.37
N ILE A 225 32.96 -7.76 -12.68
CA ILE A 225 32.75 -9.02 -13.41
C ILE A 225 34.06 -9.70 -13.84
N THR A 226 33.95 -10.98 -14.21
CA THR A 226 35.06 -11.78 -14.74
C THR A 226 35.44 -11.36 -16.16
N CYS A 227 36.65 -11.72 -16.61
CA CYS A 227 37.10 -11.40 -17.96
C CYS A 227 36.26 -12.06 -19.07
N SER A 228 35.75 -13.28 -18.83
CA SER A 228 34.84 -13.97 -19.75
C SER A 228 33.50 -13.22 -19.90
N GLU A 229 32.94 -12.75 -18.78
CA GLU A 229 31.70 -11.95 -18.79
C GLU A 229 31.92 -10.57 -19.44
N LEU A 230 33.06 -9.93 -19.20
CA LEU A 230 33.41 -8.66 -19.82
C LEU A 230 33.62 -8.80 -21.32
N GLU A 231 34.26 -9.88 -21.77
CA GLU A 231 34.35 -10.22 -23.20
C GLU A 231 32.95 -10.42 -23.81
N GLY A 232 32.07 -11.13 -23.08
CA GLY A 232 30.67 -11.27 -23.44
C GLY A 232 29.97 -9.92 -23.58
N LEU A 233 30.14 -9.03 -22.61
CA LEU A 233 29.55 -7.69 -22.61
C LEU A 233 30.02 -6.83 -23.80
N LEU A 234 31.28 -6.96 -24.22
CA LEU A 234 31.82 -6.27 -25.40
C LEU A 234 31.14 -6.71 -26.72
N ARG A 235 30.64 -7.95 -26.77
CA ARG A 235 29.91 -8.49 -27.94
C ARG A 235 28.51 -7.93 -28.04
N TYR A 236 27.86 -7.66 -26.90
CA TYR A 236 26.56 -7.01 -26.87
C TYR A 236 26.69 -5.49 -27.06
N ASP A 237 25.60 -4.88 -27.51
CA ASP A 237 25.46 -3.44 -27.72
C ASP A 237 24.50 -2.79 -26.73
N TYR A 238 24.09 -3.49 -25.67
CA TYR A 238 23.21 -2.96 -24.63
C TYR A 238 23.53 -3.51 -23.24
N VAL A 239 22.96 -2.86 -22.23
CA VAL A 239 22.93 -3.30 -20.83
C VAL A 239 21.53 -3.18 -20.28
N LEU A 240 21.27 -3.88 -19.18
CA LEU A 240 20.03 -3.76 -18.42
C LEU A 240 20.25 -2.85 -17.21
N VAL A 241 19.35 -1.91 -16.98
CA VAL A 241 19.46 -0.92 -15.90
C VAL A 241 18.18 -0.86 -15.08
N ASN A 242 18.35 -0.86 -13.75
CA ASN A 242 17.30 -0.56 -12.79
C ASN A 242 17.81 0.45 -11.74
N ASP A 243 17.04 0.73 -10.69
CA ASP A 243 17.45 1.71 -9.66
C ASP A 243 18.75 1.30 -8.93
N LEU A 244 18.94 0.00 -8.72
CA LEU A 244 20.03 -0.56 -7.93
C LEU A 244 21.31 -0.72 -8.73
N GLU A 245 21.23 -1.33 -9.92
CA GLU A 245 22.41 -1.80 -10.64
C GLU A 245 22.30 -1.67 -12.17
N VAL A 246 23.47 -1.73 -12.80
CA VAL A 246 23.63 -2.00 -14.23
C VAL A 246 24.13 -3.42 -14.35
N LYS A 247 23.51 -4.24 -15.20
CA LYS A 247 23.84 -5.65 -15.34
C LYS A 247 24.03 -6.06 -16.80
N PRO A 248 24.84 -7.10 -17.06
CA PRO A 248 25.06 -7.56 -18.41
C PRO A 248 23.79 -8.21 -18.99
N PRO A 249 23.64 -8.27 -20.31
CA PRO A 249 22.52 -8.95 -20.97
C PRO A 249 22.33 -10.41 -20.60
N SER A 250 23.40 -11.08 -20.15
CA SER A 250 23.38 -12.47 -19.69
C SER A 250 22.77 -12.66 -18.30
N ALA A 251 22.61 -11.58 -17.52
CA ALA A 251 22.03 -11.65 -16.19
C ALA A 251 20.51 -11.84 -16.23
N ASN A 252 19.93 -12.30 -15.12
CA ASN A 252 18.49 -12.50 -15.01
C ASN A 252 17.72 -11.19 -15.21
N ARG A 253 16.82 -11.15 -16.20
CA ARG A 253 15.99 -9.97 -16.50
C ARG A 253 14.75 -9.92 -15.61
N LEU A 254 14.50 -8.73 -15.07
CA LEU A 254 13.36 -8.35 -14.27
C LEU A 254 12.40 -7.50 -15.10
N ALA A 255 11.13 -7.49 -14.70
CA ALA A 255 10.09 -6.71 -15.38
C ALA A 255 10.33 -5.18 -15.34
N VAL A 256 11.22 -4.71 -14.47
CA VAL A 256 11.55 -3.28 -14.30
C VAL A 256 12.85 -2.87 -14.99
N ASP A 257 13.59 -3.82 -15.58
CA ASP A 257 14.85 -3.48 -16.23
C ASP A 257 14.60 -2.79 -17.55
N VAL A 258 15.30 -1.67 -17.71
CA VAL A 258 15.34 -0.90 -18.95
C VAL A 258 16.56 -1.34 -19.75
N GLU A 259 16.35 -1.68 -21.02
CA GLU A 259 17.44 -1.91 -21.97
C GLU A 259 17.99 -0.56 -22.43
N ILE A 260 19.30 -0.36 -22.28
CA ILE A 260 19.99 0.86 -22.72
C ILE A 260 21.11 0.46 -23.68
N TYR A 261 21.10 1.03 -24.88
CA TYR A 261 22.12 0.75 -25.88
C TYR A 261 23.42 1.48 -25.58
N LEU A 262 24.54 0.79 -25.72
CA LEU A 262 25.89 1.30 -25.51
C LEU A 262 26.38 2.06 -26.76
N GLY A 263 26.64 3.35 -26.59
CA GLY A 263 27.20 4.19 -27.63
C GLY A 263 28.72 4.01 -27.77
N ARG A 264 29.32 4.88 -28.58
CA ARG A 264 30.78 4.84 -28.83
C ARG A 264 31.59 5.09 -27.55
N GLU A 265 31.11 5.99 -26.69
CA GLU A 265 31.80 6.37 -25.46
C GLU A 265 31.80 5.21 -24.45
N GLU A 266 30.65 4.60 -24.22
CA GLU A 266 30.50 3.47 -23.30
C GLU A 266 31.29 2.25 -23.77
N ARG A 267 31.26 1.95 -25.08
CA ARG A 267 32.04 0.83 -25.63
C ARG A 267 33.55 1.08 -25.54
N ASN A 268 34.01 2.32 -25.72
CA ASN A 268 35.42 2.67 -25.53
C ASN A 268 35.83 2.56 -24.05
N LEU A 269 34.94 2.88 -23.11
CA LEU A 269 35.16 2.66 -21.68
C LEU A 269 35.36 1.17 -21.39
N LEU A 270 34.44 0.31 -21.84
CA LEU A 270 34.54 -1.14 -21.63
C LEU A 270 35.82 -1.74 -22.23
N ARG A 271 36.21 -1.31 -23.43
CA ARG A 271 37.46 -1.76 -24.08
C ARG A 271 38.69 -1.41 -23.26
N ARG A 272 38.78 -0.18 -22.75
CA ARG A 272 39.90 0.25 -21.91
C ARG A 272 40.01 -0.61 -20.65
N VAL A 273 38.90 -0.81 -19.94
CA VAL A 273 38.87 -1.66 -18.74
C VAL A 273 39.27 -3.11 -19.06
N TYR A 274 38.83 -3.66 -20.20
CA TYR A 274 39.20 -4.99 -20.64
C TYR A 274 40.70 -5.09 -20.96
N GLU A 275 41.27 -4.11 -21.65
CA GLU A 275 42.70 -4.08 -21.96
C GLU A 275 43.56 -3.99 -20.70
N GLU A 276 43.18 -3.13 -19.76
CA GLU A 276 43.85 -2.95 -18.47
C GLU A 276 43.81 -4.22 -17.61
N ARG A 277 42.66 -4.90 -17.51
CA ARG A 277 42.46 -6.04 -16.59
C ARG A 277 42.77 -7.40 -17.20
N CYS A 278 42.32 -7.64 -18.42
CA CYS A 278 42.17 -8.99 -18.96
C CYS A 278 43.25 -9.35 -19.99
N ARG A 279 43.78 -8.36 -20.72
CA ARG A 279 44.85 -8.60 -21.70
C ARG A 279 46.23 -8.75 -21.04
N HIS A 280 46.49 -8.01 -19.97
CA HIS A 280 47.74 -8.13 -19.22
C HIS A 280 47.78 -9.40 -18.35
N ALA A 281 46.64 -9.82 -17.80
CA ALA A 281 46.53 -11.06 -17.01
C ALA A 281 46.63 -12.36 -17.85
N ALA A 282 46.55 -12.28 -19.18
CA ALA A 282 46.71 -13.43 -20.09
C ALA A 282 48.16 -13.59 -20.61
N ALA A 283 49.06 -12.66 -20.27
CA ALA A 283 50.45 -12.65 -20.70
C ALA A 283 51.45 -13.05 -19.59
N GLU A 284 50.95 -13.33 -18.38
CA GLU A 284 51.65 -13.99 -17.26
C GLU A 284 51.14 -15.43 -17.12
#